data_AF-A0A1G3PNG3-F1
#
_entry.id   AF-A0A1G3PNG3-F1
#
_cell.length_a   1.000
_cell.length_b   1.000
_cell.length_c   1.000
_cell.angle_alpha   90.00
_cell.angle_beta   90.00
_cell.angle_gamma   90.00
#
_symmetry.space_group_name_H-M   'P 1'
#
loop_
_entity.id
_entity.type
_entity.pdbx_description
1 polymer ?
#
loop_
_entity_poly.entity_id
_entity_poly.type
_entity_poly.pdbx_seq_one_letter_code
_entity_poly.pdbx_strand_id
1 'polypeptide(L)'
;MRLFILAFVLMPFIALGAQEKSVVLSSYEKLKQGLIDKYKGIKPKKSGAHIPGIKIKIKTKEKIMALTLDACGGPKGSKYDKELIDFLIANNIPATLFINARWIEMNPQVFAELAANPLFEIENHGLQHKPAVVNGKEFYGVKGTKDIGELVDEIELSAQKIEALTGKKILFFRSGTAAYDDVALQVMKDLGYEAVTFNLFTYDFDKSSTAKKIADCLIGGMKPGAIILMHMNFPERNTLEGLKIALPSILKKGYKFVLLKDYKDQLAEAGK
;
A
#
# COMPACT_ATOMS: atom_id res chain seq x y z
N MET A 1 51.84 39.73 -24.96
CA MET A 1 51.23 38.93 -23.88
C MET A 1 49.73 39.25 -23.87
N ARG A 2 48.88 38.38 -24.42
CA ARG A 2 47.41 38.63 -24.54
C ARG A 2 46.71 38.13 -23.28
N LEU A 3 45.99 39.02 -22.61
CA LEU A 3 45.15 38.74 -21.45
C LEU A 3 43.80 38.20 -21.93
N PHE A 4 43.42 36.98 -21.54
CA PHE A 4 42.06 36.46 -21.70
C PHE A 4 41.30 36.63 -20.38
N ILE A 5 40.23 37.41 -20.39
CA ILE A 5 39.27 37.51 -19.29
C ILE A 5 38.20 36.43 -19.53
N LEU A 6 38.16 35.43 -18.65
CA LEU A 6 37.13 34.40 -18.65
C LEU A 6 35.99 34.87 -17.72
N ALA A 7 34.89 35.34 -18.30
CA ALA A 7 33.68 35.68 -17.55
C ALA A 7 32.90 34.39 -17.23
N PHE A 8 32.92 33.97 -15.97
CA PHE A 8 32.01 32.94 -15.46
C PHE A 8 30.62 33.55 -15.30
N VAL A 9 29.71 33.24 -16.23
CA VAL A 9 28.28 33.50 -16.08
C VAL A 9 27.74 32.47 -15.08
N LEU A 10 27.56 32.88 -13.83
CA LEU A 10 26.73 32.13 -12.88
C LEU A 10 25.28 32.16 -13.39
N MET A 11 24.82 31.06 -13.99
CA MET A 11 23.39 30.83 -14.17
C MET A 11 22.74 30.46 -12.83
N PRO A 12 21.56 31.00 -12.52
CA PRO A 12 20.90 30.76 -11.24
C PRO A 12 20.27 29.36 -11.22
N PHE A 13 20.87 28.44 -10.47
CA PHE A 13 20.33 27.09 -10.22
C PHE A 13 18.96 27.09 -9.47
N ILE A 14 18.49 28.25 -9.02
CA ILE A 14 17.29 28.39 -8.16
C ILE A 14 15.98 28.41 -8.98
N ALA A 15 16.01 28.83 -10.25
CA ALA A 15 14.78 29.00 -11.05
C ALA A 15 14.17 27.68 -11.57
N LEU A 16 14.99 26.64 -11.76
CA LEU A 16 14.57 25.38 -12.39
C LEU A 16 13.60 24.59 -11.50
N GLY A 17 13.89 24.48 -10.20
CA GLY A 17 13.07 23.71 -9.25
C GLY A 17 11.71 24.34 -8.94
N ALA A 18 11.57 25.67 -9.03
CA ALA A 18 10.29 26.35 -8.85
C ALA A 18 9.36 26.16 -10.06
N GLN A 19 9.92 26.11 -11.27
CA GLN A 19 9.18 25.90 -12.51
C GLN A 19 8.75 24.44 -12.67
N GLU A 20 9.58 23.47 -12.32
CA GLU A 20 9.17 22.06 -12.29
C GLU A 20 8.05 21.82 -11.27
N LYS A 21 8.18 22.36 -10.06
CA LYS A 21 7.17 22.21 -9.01
C LYS A 21 5.83 22.84 -9.40
N SER A 22 5.83 24.00 -10.07
CA SER A 22 4.60 24.65 -10.54
C SER A 22 3.93 23.88 -11.70
N VAL A 23 4.72 23.31 -12.61
CA VAL A 23 4.21 22.47 -13.69
C VAL A 23 3.59 21.18 -13.15
N VAL A 24 4.25 20.49 -12.22
CA VAL A 24 3.73 19.26 -11.58
C VAL A 24 2.42 19.51 -10.81
N LEU A 25 2.36 20.59 -10.03
CA LEU A 25 1.12 21.01 -9.37
C LEU A 25 0.02 21.30 -10.39
N SER A 26 0.35 21.95 -11.51
CA SER A 26 -0.61 22.24 -12.58
C SER A 26 -1.10 21.00 -13.33
N SER A 27 -0.28 19.95 -13.47
CA SER A 27 -0.68 18.69 -14.09
C SER A 27 -1.55 17.85 -13.16
N TYR A 28 -1.23 17.82 -11.87
CA TYR A 28 -2.01 17.13 -10.86
C TYR A 28 -3.45 17.69 -10.76
N GLU A 29 -3.58 19.01 -10.63
CA GLU A 29 -4.90 19.64 -10.52
C GLU A 29 -5.75 19.43 -11.78
N LYS A 30 -5.13 19.41 -12.98
CA LYS A 30 -5.83 19.08 -14.23
C LYS A 30 -6.31 17.63 -14.26
N LEU A 31 -5.48 16.68 -13.84
CA LEU A 31 -5.86 15.26 -13.71
C LEU A 31 -7.04 15.10 -12.77
N LYS A 32 -6.93 15.68 -11.57
CA LYS A 32 -7.96 15.63 -10.53
C LYS A 32 -9.28 16.22 -11.03
N GLN A 33 -9.23 17.41 -11.63
CA GLN A 33 -10.43 18.06 -12.17
C GLN A 33 -11.06 17.23 -13.30
N GLY A 34 -10.25 16.66 -14.20
CA GLY A 34 -10.74 15.79 -15.26
C GLY A 34 -11.47 14.54 -14.74
N LEU A 35 -10.98 13.94 -13.65
CA LEU A 35 -11.66 12.81 -12.99
C LEU A 35 -12.94 13.25 -12.27
N ILE A 36 -12.93 14.39 -11.58
CA ILE A 36 -14.14 14.96 -10.96
C ILE A 36 -15.23 15.15 -12.00
N ASP A 37 -14.89 15.72 -13.16
CA ASP A 37 -15.85 15.96 -14.24
C ASP A 37 -16.32 14.65 -14.88
N LYS A 38 -15.42 13.69 -15.13
CA LYS A 38 -15.75 12.37 -15.70
C LYS A 38 -16.75 11.60 -14.84
N TYR A 39 -16.62 11.66 -13.52
CA TYR A 39 -17.45 10.90 -12.58
C TYR A 39 -18.59 11.72 -11.97
N LYS A 40 -18.82 12.94 -12.45
CA LYS A 40 -19.86 13.83 -11.93
C LYS A 40 -21.24 13.18 -12.00
N GLY A 41 -21.91 13.10 -10.84
CA GLY A 41 -23.25 12.53 -10.72
C GLY A 41 -23.33 11.00 -10.73
N ILE A 42 -22.21 10.29 -10.93
CA ILE A 42 -22.15 8.83 -10.81
C ILE A 42 -22.21 8.44 -9.34
N LYS A 43 -23.10 7.52 -8.99
CA LYS A 43 -23.27 7.01 -7.62
C LYS A 43 -22.83 5.56 -7.52
N PRO A 44 -22.13 5.16 -6.44
CA PRO A 44 -21.72 3.79 -6.24
C PRO A 44 -22.92 2.88 -5.96
N LYS A 45 -22.85 1.64 -6.45
CA LYS A 45 -23.88 0.61 -6.25
C LYS A 45 -23.43 -0.45 -5.27
N LYS A 46 -22.12 -0.71 -5.18
CA LYS A 46 -21.55 -1.74 -4.30
C LYS A 46 -20.41 -1.14 -3.50
N SER A 47 -20.28 -1.57 -2.26
CA SER A 47 -19.13 -1.21 -1.44
C SER A 47 -18.80 -2.31 -0.43
N GLY A 48 -17.52 -2.44 -0.11
CA GLY A 48 -17.00 -3.47 0.79
C GLY A 48 -15.57 -3.87 0.44
N ALA A 49 -15.04 -4.84 1.18
CA ALA A 49 -13.66 -5.30 1.02
C ALA A 49 -13.46 -6.37 -0.08
N HIS A 50 -14.56 -6.94 -0.61
CA HIS A 50 -14.54 -8.05 -1.57
C HIS A 50 -15.55 -7.89 -2.71
N ILE A 51 -15.84 -6.65 -3.11
CA ILE A 51 -16.66 -6.39 -4.30
C ILE A 51 -15.90 -6.75 -5.60
N PRO A 52 -16.61 -7.04 -6.73
CA PRO A 52 -15.97 -7.29 -8.01
C PRO A 52 -15.05 -6.13 -8.44
N GLY A 53 -13.92 -6.46 -9.05
CA GLY A 53 -12.86 -5.52 -9.43
C GLY A 53 -11.68 -5.41 -8.45
N ILE A 54 -11.81 -5.93 -7.21
CA ILE A 54 -10.69 -5.95 -6.25
C ILE A 54 -9.88 -7.24 -6.41
N LYS A 55 -8.55 -7.11 -6.51
CA LYS A 55 -7.61 -8.25 -6.51
C LYS A 55 -7.46 -8.82 -5.09
N ILE A 56 -7.79 -10.10 -4.92
CA ILE A 56 -7.82 -10.74 -3.59
C ILE A 56 -6.89 -11.95 -3.46
N LYS A 57 -6.35 -12.43 -4.59
CA LYS A 57 -5.49 -13.62 -4.66
C LYS A 57 -4.60 -13.57 -5.89
N ILE A 58 -3.55 -14.39 -5.90
CA ILE A 58 -2.80 -14.75 -7.10
C ILE A 58 -3.46 -16.00 -7.70
N LYS A 59 -3.81 -15.98 -9.00
CA LYS A 59 -4.38 -17.12 -9.71
C LYS A 59 -3.27 -18.07 -10.12
N THR A 60 -3.01 -19.06 -9.27
CA THR A 60 -1.95 -20.05 -9.49
C THR A 60 -2.28 -21.39 -8.84
N LYS A 61 -1.60 -22.45 -9.30
CA LYS A 61 -1.55 -23.76 -8.64
C LYS A 61 -0.27 -23.94 -7.81
N GLU A 62 0.70 -23.04 -7.95
CA GLU A 62 1.94 -23.07 -7.21
C GLU A 62 1.70 -22.81 -5.73
N LYS A 63 2.46 -23.50 -4.87
CA LYS A 63 2.41 -23.28 -3.42
C LYS A 63 3.15 -21.99 -3.06
N ILE A 64 2.56 -20.86 -3.42
CA ILE A 64 3.05 -19.53 -3.10
C ILE A 64 2.00 -18.74 -2.31
N MET A 65 2.45 -17.82 -1.48
CA MET A 65 1.62 -16.91 -0.70
C MET A 65 2.29 -15.52 -0.70
N ALA A 66 1.52 -14.45 -0.83
CA ALA A 66 2.03 -13.10 -0.69
C ALA A 66 1.77 -12.63 0.76
N LEU A 67 2.84 -12.41 1.52
CA LEU A 67 2.76 -11.72 2.81
C LEU A 67 2.63 -10.22 2.54
N THR A 68 1.58 -9.60 3.06
CA THR A 68 1.42 -8.15 2.95
C THR A 68 1.25 -7.53 4.34
N LEU A 69 1.93 -6.39 4.55
CA LEU A 69 1.94 -5.68 5.82
C LEU A 69 1.44 -4.26 5.63
N ASP A 70 0.39 -3.90 6.36
CA ASP A 70 -0.10 -2.53 6.37
C ASP A 70 0.64 -1.73 7.47
N ALA A 71 1.04 -0.51 7.14
CA ALA A 71 1.60 0.46 8.08
C ALA A 71 0.82 1.77 8.02
N CYS A 72 0.07 1.98 9.09
CA CYS A 72 -0.85 3.09 9.26
C CYS A 72 -0.24 4.10 10.25
N GLY A 73 -0.19 5.36 9.87
CA GLY A 73 0.13 6.49 10.73
C GLY A 73 -1.11 7.32 11.02
N GLY A 74 -1.11 8.03 12.15
CA GLY A 74 -2.18 8.96 12.55
C GLY A 74 -2.63 8.77 14.00
N PRO A 75 -3.89 9.11 14.34
CA PRO A 75 -4.38 9.12 15.72
C PRO A 75 -4.30 7.77 16.45
N LYS A 76 -4.28 6.65 15.71
CA LYS A 76 -4.14 5.29 16.25
C LYS A 76 -2.69 4.85 16.46
N GLY A 77 -1.74 5.75 16.20
CA GLY A 77 -0.30 5.52 16.30
C GLY A 77 0.38 5.44 14.94
N SER A 78 1.71 5.54 14.96
CA SER A 78 2.60 5.41 13.81
C SER A 78 3.84 4.59 14.19
N LYS A 79 3.69 3.62 15.10
CA LYS A 79 4.81 2.82 15.59
C LYS A 79 5.36 1.91 14.49
N TYR A 80 6.48 1.27 14.79
CA TYR A 80 7.18 0.34 13.92
C TYR A 80 7.54 -0.92 14.71
N ASP A 81 7.20 -2.08 14.18
CA ASP A 81 7.61 -3.37 14.73
C ASP A 81 8.93 -3.83 14.10
N LYS A 82 10.03 -3.37 14.72
CA LYS A 82 11.38 -3.70 14.26
C LYS A 82 11.67 -5.20 14.38
N GLU A 83 11.23 -5.85 15.45
CA GLU A 83 11.50 -7.28 15.65
C GLU A 83 10.81 -8.14 14.60
N LEU A 84 9.60 -7.76 14.18
CA LEU A 84 8.92 -8.39 13.06
C LEU A 84 9.72 -8.27 11.76
N ILE A 85 10.17 -7.07 11.42
CA ILE A 85 10.93 -6.85 10.18
C ILE A 85 12.28 -7.56 10.22
N ASP A 86 13.01 -7.48 11.33
CA ASP A 86 14.28 -8.19 11.51
C ASP A 86 14.08 -9.71 11.34
N PHE A 87 12.96 -10.25 11.85
CA PHE A 87 12.61 -11.66 11.66
C PHE A 87 12.36 -12.02 10.19
N LEU A 88 11.66 -11.17 9.42
CA LEU A 88 11.45 -11.41 7.98
C LEU A 88 12.78 -11.41 7.22
N ILE A 89 13.66 -10.46 7.53
CA ILE A 89 15.00 -10.36 6.91
C ILE A 89 15.82 -11.59 7.24
N ALA A 90 15.90 -11.98 8.52
CA ALA A 90 16.67 -13.12 8.98
C ALA A 90 16.20 -14.46 8.35
N ASN A 91 14.93 -14.56 7.99
CA ASN A 91 14.35 -15.74 7.35
C ASN A 91 14.19 -15.59 5.82
N ASN A 92 14.70 -14.51 5.22
CA ASN A 92 14.61 -14.23 3.79
C ASN A 92 13.16 -14.30 3.26
N ILE A 93 12.22 -13.73 4.02
CA ILE A 93 10.79 -13.71 3.68
C ILE A 93 10.49 -12.40 2.94
N PRO A 94 10.19 -12.43 1.63
CA PRO A 94 9.72 -11.24 0.93
C PRO A 94 8.32 -10.83 1.39
N ALA A 95 8.05 -9.53 1.41
CA ALA A 95 6.75 -8.98 1.75
C ALA A 95 6.42 -7.70 0.97
N THR A 96 5.15 -7.50 0.66
CA THR A 96 4.65 -6.23 0.12
C THR A 96 4.12 -5.36 1.25
N LEU A 97 4.70 -4.17 1.41
CA LEU A 97 4.40 -3.22 2.46
C LEU A 97 3.47 -2.14 1.91
N PHE A 98 2.23 -2.12 2.36
CA PHE A 98 1.28 -1.04 2.08
C PHE A 98 1.46 0.04 3.14
N ILE A 99 2.07 1.16 2.74
CA ILE A 99 2.45 2.23 3.67
C ILE A 99 1.66 3.50 3.34
N ASN A 100 1.09 4.10 4.37
CA ASN A 100 0.31 5.32 4.23
C ASN A 100 1.22 6.56 4.43
N ALA A 101 0.90 7.68 3.78
CA ALA A 101 1.77 8.86 3.78
C ALA A 101 2.08 9.41 5.17
N ARG A 102 1.12 9.35 6.12
CA ARG A 102 1.35 9.79 7.51
C ARG A 102 2.35 8.93 8.26
N TRP A 103 2.40 7.62 7.98
CA TRP A 103 3.38 6.75 8.61
C TRP A 103 4.80 7.11 8.16
N ILE A 104 4.96 7.43 6.87
CA ILE A 104 6.23 7.88 6.27
C ILE A 104 6.72 9.16 6.94
N GLU A 105 5.83 10.12 7.20
CA GLU A 105 6.18 11.40 7.87
C GLU A 105 6.73 11.19 9.27
N MET A 106 6.20 10.20 9.98
CA MET A 106 6.62 9.90 11.35
C MET A 106 7.86 9.02 11.41
N ASN A 107 8.17 8.28 10.34
CA ASN A 107 9.26 7.31 10.30
C ASN A 107 10.11 7.42 9.02
N PRO A 108 10.65 8.60 8.67
CA PRO A 108 11.30 8.79 7.36
C PRO A 108 12.58 7.96 7.20
N GLN A 109 13.39 7.79 8.25
CA GLN A 109 14.60 6.95 8.18
C GLN A 109 14.24 5.47 8.01
N VAL A 110 13.31 4.97 8.82
CA VAL A 110 12.84 3.58 8.73
C VAL A 110 12.23 3.30 7.36
N PHE A 111 11.42 4.22 6.84
CA PHE A 111 10.87 4.09 5.50
C PHE A 111 11.96 3.96 4.43
N ALA A 112 13.01 4.78 4.50
CA ALA A 112 14.13 4.70 3.56
C ALA A 112 14.85 3.34 3.64
N GLU A 113 15.09 2.82 4.85
CA GLU A 113 15.68 1.49 5.07
C GLU A 113 14.81 0.38 4.48
N LEU A 114 13.50 0.41 4.73
CA LEU A 114 12.56 -0.56 4.18
C LEU A 114 12.51 -0.50 2.65
N ALA A 115 12.46 0.69 2.06
CA ALA A 115 12.39 0.87 0.62
C ALA A 115 13.66 0.45 -0.13
N ALA A 116 14.82 0.52 0.54
CA ALA A 116 16.11 0.07 0.02
C ALA A 116 16.31 -1.45 0.12
N ASN A 117 15.55 -2.14 0.98
CA ASN A 117 15.70 -3.58 1.18
C ASN A 117 15.06 -4.37 0.02
N PRO A 118 15.80 -5.27 -0.67
CA PRO A 118 15.27 -6.02 -1.82
C PRO A 118 14.19 -7.05 -1.48
N LEU A 119 14.04 -7.43 -0.20
CA LEU A 119 12.96 -8.31 0.25
C LEU A 119 11.61 -7.59 0.27
N PHE A 120 11.59 -6.26 0.23
CA PHE A 120 10.37 -5.49 0.39
C PHE A 120 9.97 -4.77 -0.90
N GLU A 121 8.68 -4.86 -1.18
CA GLU A 121 7.98 -4.06 -2.18
C GLU A 121 7.17 -2.99 -1.45
N ILE A 122 7.29 -1.73 -1.85
CA ILE A 122 6.55 -0.63 -1.21
C ILE A 122 5.38 -0.25 -2.09
N GLU A 123 4.18 -0.24 -1.51
CA GLU A 123 2.92 0.08 -2.19
C GLU A 123 2.07 1.04 -1.35
N ASN A 124 1.03 1.58 -1.97
CA ASN A 124 0.32 2.73 -1.46
C ASN A 124 -0.86 2.34 -0.55
N HIS A 125 -0.85 2.83 0.70
CA HIS A 125 -1.95 2.65 1.67
C HIS A 125 -2.74 3.95 1.94
N GLY A 126 -2.57 4.94 1.07
CA GLY A 126 -3.30 6.19 1.07
C GLY A 126 -2.71 7.30 1.93
N LEU A 127 -3.20 8.51 1.69
CA LEU A 127 -2.74 9.73 2.32
C LEU A 127 -3.16 9.79 3.80
N GLN A 128 -4.45 9.66 4.07
CA GLN A 128 -5.07 9.87 5.39
C GLN A 128 -5.66 8.59 6.01
N HIS A 129 -5.43 7.44 5.38
CA HIS A 129 -5.92 6.13 5.81
C HIS A 129 -7.46 6.09 5.80
N LYS A 130 -8.04 6.47 4.67
CA LYS A 130 -9.50 6.46 4.47
C LYS A 130 -9.96 5.24 3.67
N PRO A 131 -11.19 4.75 3.91
CA PRO A 131 -11.89 3.91 2.95
C PRO A 131 -11.96 4.61 1.58
N ALA A 132 -11.73 3.87 0.50
CA ALA A 132 -11.74 4.39 -0.86
C ALA A 132 -13.16 4.38 -1.42
N VAL A 133 -13.92 5.42 -1.11
CA VAL A 133 -15.33 5.58 -1.53
C VAL A 133 -15.60 7.00 -2.03
N VAL A 134 -16.71 7.23 -2.72
CA VAL A 134 -17.01 8.54 -3.35
C VAL A 134 -18.23 9.22 -2.74
N ASN A 135 -18.67 8.74 -1.58
CA ASN A 135 -19.87 9.20 -0.89
C ASN A 135 -19.70 9.39 0.62
N GLY A 136 -18.47 9.31 1.13
CA GLY A 136 -18.16 9.46 2.56
C GLY A 136 -18.61 8.30 3.44
N LYS A 137 -19.03 7.15 2.87
CA LYS A 137 -19.47 5.99 3.64
C LYS A 137 -18.40 5.55 4.63
N GLU A 138 -18.81 5.36 5.87
CA GLU A 138 -17.94 4.92 6.96
C GLU A 138 -17.74 3.40 6.94
N PHE A 139 -16.52 2.97 7.26
CA PHE A 139 -16.19 1.57 7.53
C PHE A 139 -15.38 1.48 8.81
N TYR A 140 -15.82 0.62 9.74
CA TYR A 140 -15.13 0.35 11.01
C TYR A 140 -14.79 1.61 11.82
N GLY A 141 -15.69 2.60 11.85
CA GLY A 141 -15.47 3.87 12.56
C GLY A 141 -14.53 4.85 11.85
N VAL A 142 -14.16 4.57 10.59
CA VAL A 142 -13.30 5.44 9.77
C VAL A 142 -14.11 6.04 8.63
N LYS A 143 -14.21 7.37 8.61
CA LYS A 143 -14.92 8.11 7.57
C LYS A 143 -14.24 7.93 6.21
N GLY A 144 -15.01 7.50 5.22
CA GLY A 144 -14.56 7.37 3.84
C GLY A 144 -14.19 8.71 3.19
N THR A 145 -13.50 8.65 2.06
CA THR A 145 -13.34 9.80 1.18
C THR A 145 -14.72 10.30 0.73
N LYS A 146 -14.93 11.62 0.79
CA LYS A 146 -16.24 12.26 0.69
C LYS A 146 -16.76 12.29 -0.76
N ASP A 147 -15.84 12.40 -1.71
CA ASP A 147 -16.09 12.58 -3.13
C ASP A 147 -14.89 12.12 -3.97
N ILE A 148 -14.99 12.26 -5.29
CA ILE A 148 -13.94 11.91 -6.26
C ILE A 148 -12.65 12.69 -6.00
N GLY A 149 -12.74 13.98 -5.68
CA GLY A 149 -11.56 14.82 -5.46
C GLY A 149 -10.75 14.33 -4.26
N GLU A 150 -11.43 14.03 -3.15
CA GLU A 150 -10.77 13.49 -1.96
C GLU A 150 -10.27 12.06 -2.16
N LEU A 151 -10.95 11.25 -2.96
CA LEU A 151 -10.45 9.93 -3.35
C LEU A 151 -9.14 10.05 -4.16
N VAL A 152 -9.09 10.97 -5.13
CA VAL A 152 -7.88 11.22 -5.91
C VAL A 152 -6.76 11.73 -5.01
N ASP A 153 -7.02 12.66 -4.10
CA ASP A 153 -6.03 13.12 -3.10
C ASP A 153 -5.51 11.95 -2.25
N GLU A 154 -6.40 11.09 -1.77
CA GLU A 154 -6.06 9.95 -0.93
C GLU A 154 -5.09 8.98 -1.63
N ILE A 155 -5.24 8.81 -2.94
CA ILE A 155 -4.43 7.88 -3.74
C ILE A 155 -3.18 8.57 -4.30
N GLU A 156 -3.35 9.59 -5.13
CA GLU A 156 -2.31 10.18 -5.96
C GLU A 156 -1.25 10.92 -5.15
N LEU A 157 -1.64 11.73 -4.17
CA LEU A 157 -0.65 12.48 -3.38
C LEU A 157 0.22 11.55 -2.53
N SER A 158 -0.35 10.43 -2.07
CA SER A 158 0.40 9.38 -1.38
C SER A 158 1.33 8.64 -2.36
N ALA A 159 0.85 8.32 -3.56
CA ALA A 159 1.66 7.68 -4.59
C ALA A 159 2.85 8.57 -4.97
N GLN A 160 2.61 9.82 -5.38
CA GLN A 160 3.66 10.79 -5.74
C GLN A 160 4.72 10.95 -4.65
N LYS A 161 4.30 10.95 -3.38
CA LYS A 161 5.23 10.99 -2.24
C LYS A 161 6.12 9.75 -2.19
N ILE A 162 5.54 8.55 -2.30
CA ILE A 162 6.31 7.30 -2.29
C ILE A 162 7.24 7.24 -3.50
N GLU A 163 6.75 7.56 -4.70
CA GLU A 163 7.54 7.54 -5.93
C GLU A 163 8.69 8.54 -5.87
N ALA A 164 8.48 9.75 -5.33
CA ALA A 164 9.53 10.74 -5.15
C ALA A 164 10.63 10.29 -4.18
N LEU A 165 10.28 9.54 -3.13
CA LEU A 165 11.25 9.06 -2.13
C LEU A 165 11.98 7.79 -2.57
N THR A 166 11.38 6.99 -3.45
CA THR A 166 11.90 5.66 -3.79
C THR A 166 12.41 5.55 -5.23
N GLY A 167 11.99 6.45 -6.12
CA GLY A 167 12.21 6.35 -7.56
C GLY A 167 11.47 5.17 -8.22
N LYS A 168 10.60 4.47 -7.48
CA LYS A 168 9.85 3.31 -7.95
C LYS A 168 8.40 3.69 -8.18
N LYS A 169 7.83 3.23 -9.30
CA LYS A 169 6.42 3.43 -9.63
C LYS A 169 5.52 2.58 -8.73
N ILE A 170 4.44 3.15 -8.23
CA ILE A 170 3.38 2.44 -7.49
C ILE A 170 2.52 1.63 -8.45
N LEU A 171 2.21 0.38 -8.08
CA LEU A 171 1.38 -0.53 -8.88
C LEU A 171 0.04 -0.80 -8.21
N PHE A 172 0.06 -0.89 -6.88
CA PHE A 172 -1.03 -1.37 -6.07
C PHE A 172 -1.45 -0.32 -5.05
N PHE A 173 -2.76 -0.26 -4.84
CA PHE A 173 -3.32 0.52 -3.74
C PHE A 173 -4.18 -0.38 -2.86
N ARG A 174 -3.97 -0.26 -1.55
CA ARG A 174 -4.86 -0.83 -0.54
C ARG A 174 -5.50 0.29 0.27
N SER A 175 -6.82 0.40 0.29
CA SER A 175 -7.49 1.44 1.11
C SER A 175 -7.26 1.20 2.61
N GLY A 176 -7.31 2.26 3.42
CA GLY A 176 -7.02 2.19 4.87
C GLY A 176 -7.93 1.24 5.65
N THR A 177 -9.07 0.82 5.10
CA THR A 177 -9.96 -0.18 5.73
C THR A 177 -10.16 -1.41 4.87
N ALA A 178 -9.35 -1.54 3.81
CA ALA A 178 -9.53 -2.45 2.69
C ALA A 178 -10.91 -2.34 2.00
N ALA A 179 -11.72 -1.34 2.35
CA ALA A 179 -13.05 -1.13 1.77
C ALA A 179 -12.98 -0.16 0.59
N TYR A 180 -13.73 -0.51 -0.44
CA TYR A 180 -13.87 0.24 -1.67
C TYR A 180 -15.35 0.40 -2.03
N ASP A 181 -15.65 1.33 -2.92
CA ASP A 181 -16.85 1.24 -3.75
C ASP A 181 -16.53 1.04 -5.24
N ASP A 182 -17.53 0.62 -6.00
CA ASP A 182 -17.37 0.27 -7.41
C ASP A 182 -16.98 1.47 -8.31
N VAL A 183 -17.29 2.70 -7.90
CA VAL A 183 -16.85 3.91 -8.61
C VAL A 183 -15.38 4.18 -8.32
N ALA A 184 -14.95 4.05 -7.06
CA ALA A 184 -13.57 4.21 -6.66
C ALA A 184 -12.63 3.26 -7.41
N LEU A 185 -13.06 2.01 -7.64
CA LEU A 185 -12.32 1.05 -8.45
C LEU A 185 -12.12 1.49 -9.90
N GLN A 186 -13.11 2.16 -10.50
CA GLN A 186 -12.96 2.71 -11.86
C GLN A 186 -12.02 3.92 -11.88
N VAL A 187 -12.10 4.80 -10.89
CA VAL A 187 -11.17 5.92 -10.73
C VAL A 187 -9.73 5.42 -10.61
N MET A 188 -9.50 4.40 -9.78
CA MET A 188 -8.17 3.78 -9.63
C MET A 188 -7.64 3.20 -10.94
N LYS A 189 -8.51 2.56 -11.73
CA LYS A 189 -8.15 2.04 -13.06
C LYS A 189 -7.73 3.16 -14.00
N ASP A 190 -8.44 4.29 -14.00
CA ASP A 190 -8.09 5.47 -14.81
C ASP A 190 -6.76 6.09 -14.37
N LEU A 191 -6.44 6.01 -13.07
CA LEU A 191 -5.15 6.43 -12.51
C LEU A 191 -4.03 5.40 -12.77
N GLY A 192 -4.36 4.19 -13.22
CA GLY A 192 -3.40 3.14 -13.53
C GLY A 192 -2.98 2.25 -12.36
N TYR A 193 -3.75 2.24 -11.26
CA TYR A 193 -3.51 1.35 -10.12
C TYR A 193 -4.47 0.16 -10.10
N GLU A 194 -4.00 -0.95 -9.52
CA GLU A 194 -4.86 -2.06 -9.15
C GLU A 194 -5.23 -2.02 -7.66
N ALA A 195 -6.51 -2.21 -7.37
CA ALA A 195 -6.97 -2.36 -5.99
C ALA A 195 -6.63 -3.75 -5.47
N VAL A 196 -5.83 -3.83 -4.41
CA VAL A 196 -5.45 -5.09 -3.77
C VAL A 196 -5.97 -5.13 -2.34
N THR A 197 -6.56 -6.27 -1.97
CA THR A 197 -6.96 -6.59 -0.59
C THR A 197 -6.29 -7.90 -0.17
N PHE A 198 -7.02 -8.81 0.46
CA PHE A 198 -6.57 -10.09 0.96
C PHE A 198 -7.66 -11.16 0.83
N ASN A 199 -7.27 -12.42 0.89
CA ASN A 199 -8.17 -13.56 1.06
C ASN A 199 -7.76 -14.47 2.23
N LEU A 200 -6.79 -14.03 3.04
CA LEU A 200 -6.39 -14.59 4.32
C LEU A 200 -6.17 -13.41 5.29
N PHE A 201 -7.01 -13.34 6.33
CA PHE A 201 -6.94 -12.31 7.36
C PHE A 201 -6.59 -12.94 8.71
N THR A 202 -5.63 -12.34 9.42
CA THR A 202 -5.09 -12.90 10.67
C THR A 202 -5.66 -12.26 11.94
N TYR A 203 -6.34 -11.11 11.81
CA TYR A 203 -6.81 -10.30 12.93
C TYR A 203 -5.69 -9.82 13.87
N ASP A 204 -4.46 -9.71 13.39
CA ASP A 204 -3.27 -9.40 14.19
C ASP A 204 -3.27 -7.98 14.78
N PHE A 205 -3.97 -7.04 14.13
CA PHE A 205 -4.16 -5.67 14.65
C PHE A 205 -4.94 -5.62 15.97
N ASP A 206 -5.81 -6.61 16.23
CA ASP A 206 -6.67 -6.66 17.41
C ASP A 206 -5.85 -7.00 18.66
N LYS A 207 -5.97 -6.17 19.71
CA LYS A 207 -5.26 -6.38 20.99
C LYS A 207 -5.58 -7.73 21.62
N SER A 208 -6.78 -8.27 21.38
CA SER A 208 -7.25 -9.54 21.93
C SER A 208 -6.77 -10.77 21.16
N SER A 209 -6.21 -10.60 19.96
CA SER A 209 -5.71 -11.72 19.16
C SER A 209 -4.44 -12.30 19.77
N THR A 210 -4.52 -13.57 20.15
CA THR A 210 -3.37 -14.32 20.65
C THR A 210 -2.45 -14.75 19.50
N ALA A 211 -1.18 -14.98 19.81
CA ALA A 211 -0.22 -15.54 18.86
C ALA A 211 -0.73 -16.84 18.24
N LYS A 212 -1.35 -17.72 19.05
CA LYS A 212 -1.93 -18.97 18.57
C LYS A 212 -3.07 -18.74 17.58
N LYS A 213 -3.98 -17.80 17.84
CA LYS A 213 -5.08 -17.48 16.93
C LYS A 213 -4.55 -16.99 15.58
N ILE A 214 -3.58 -16.09 15.59
CA ILE A 214 -2.92 -15.58 14.38
C ILE A 214 -2.28 -16.74 13.61
N ALA A 215 -1.56 -17.62 14.30
CA ALA A 215 -0.92 -18.78 13.69
C ALA A 215 -1.93 -19.78 13.10
N ASP A 216 -3.02 -20.05 13.81
CA ASP A 216 -4.10 -20.93 13.34
C ASP A 216 -4.75 -20.35 12.06
N CYS A 217 -4.97 -19.02 12.00
CA CYS A 217 -5.45 -18.34 10.78
C CYS A 217 -4.49 -18.51 9.61
N LEU A 218 -3.18 -18.32 9.83
CA LEU A 218 -2.15 -18.53 8.81
C LEU A 218 -2.13 -19.97 8.31
N ILE A 219 -2.13 -20.94 9.23
CA ILE A 219 -2.04 -22.37 8.92
C ILE A 219 -3.31 -22.88 8.23
N GLY A 220 -4.48 -22.47 8.72
CA GLY A 220 -5.78 -22.86 8.15
C GLY A 220 -6.09 -22.16 6.83
N GLY A 221 -5.56 -20.96 6.62
CA GLY A 221 -5.75 -20.16 5.41
C GLY A 221 -4.79 -20.46 4.27
N MET A 222 -3.80 -21.34 4.47
CA MET A 222 -2.83 -21.73 3.44
C MET A 222 -3.51 -22.29 2.19
N LYS A 223 -3.34 -21.58 1.07
CA LYS A 223 -3.78 -22.00 -0.26
C LYS A 223 -2.88 -21.38 -1.32
N PRO A 224 -2.71 -22.03 -2.49
CA PRO A 224 -2.01 -21.43 -3.63
C PRO A 224 -2.49 -20.01 -3.91
N GLY A 225 -1.55 -19.07 -3.95
CA GLY A 225 -1.79 -17.67 -4.25
C GLY A 225 -2.56 -16.89 -3.18
N ALA A 226 -2.53 -17.33 -1.91
CA ALA A 226 -3.12 -16.54 -0.84
C ALA A 226 -2.45 -15.17 -0.71
N ILE A 227 -3.24 -14.12 -0.50
CA ILE A 227 -2.73 -12.80 -0.09
C ILE A 227 -3.11 -12.61 1.38
N ILE A 228 -2.08 -12.49 2.21
CA ILE A 228 -2.15 -12.42 3.67
C ILE A 228 -2.18 -10.97 4.09
N LEU A 229 -3.19 -10.53 4.83
CA LEU A 229 -3.17 -9.23 5.51
C LEU A 229 -2.67 -9.38 6.95
N MET A 230 -1.59 -8.68 7.26
CA MET A 230 -1.01 -8.45 8.59
C MET A 230 -0.55 -6.98 8.69
N HIS A 231 -0.03 -6.56 9.84
CA HIS A 231 0.36 -5.17 10.12
C HIS A 231 1.78 -5.10 10.71
N MET A 232 2.50 -4.01 10.43
CA MET A 232 3.88 -3.81 10.95
C MET A 232 4.03 -2.59 11.87
N ASN A 233 2.90 -2.00 12.32
CA ASN A 233 2.86 -0.77 13.10
C ASN A 233 2.27 -0.94 14.51
N PHE A 234 2.16 -2.18 15.00
CA PHE A 234 1.68 -2.50 16.35
C PHE A 234 2.66 -3.42 17.10
N PRO A 235 3.85 -2.96 17.49
CA PRO A 235 4.88 -3.79 18.14
C PRO A 235 4.44 -4.40 19.47
N GLU A 236 3.38 -3.88 20.08
CA GLU A 236 2.82 -4.47 21.30
C GLU A 236 1.78 -5.60 21.05
N ARG A 237 1.61 -6.04 19.80
CA ARG A 237 0.70 -7.12 19.40
C ARG A 237 1.46 -8.40 19.13
N ASN A 238 0.71 -9.47 18.89
CA ASN A 238 1.25 -10.83 18.71
C ASN A 238 1.56 -11.18 17.25
N THR A 239 1.77 -10.20 16.37
CA THR A 239 1.98 -10.41 14.93
C THR A 239 3.21 -11.29 14.68
N LEU A 240 4.34 -10.93 15.30
CA LEU A 240 5.60 -11.67 15.19
C LEU A 240 5.49 -13.08 15.78
N GLU A 241 4.91 -13.21 16.97
CA GLU A 241 4.76 -14.47 17.70
C GLU A 241 3.89 -15.44 16.92
N GLY A 242 2.79 -14.95 16.34
CA GLY A 242 1.94 -15.75 15.47
C GLY A 242 2.67 -16.23 14.22
N LEU A 243 3.48 -15.37 13.60
CA LEU A 243 4.28 -15.74 12.43
C LEU A 243 5.38 -16.77 12.79
N LYS A 244 6.07 -16.60 13.93
CA LYS A 244 7.07 -17.56 14.46
C LYS A 244 6.46 -18.96 14.63
N ILE A 245 5.24 -19.06 15.13
CA ILE A 245 4.53 -20.34 15.30
C ILE A 245 4.14 -20.94 13.94
N ALA A 246 3.64 -20.12 13.01
CA ALA A 246 3.11 -20.63 11.74
C ALA A 246 4.20 -21.00 10.72
N LEU A 247 5.32 -20.26 10.70
CA LEU A 247 6.34 -20.34 9.65
C LEU A 247 6.87 -21.77 9.43
N PRO A 248 7.25 -22.55 10.46
CA PRO A 248 7.72 -23.92 10.25
C PRO A 248 6.70 -24.81 9.53
N SER A 249 5.40 -24.64 9.84
CA SER A 249 4.31 -25.39 9.20
C SER A 249 4.13 -24.98 7.74
N ILE A 250 4.18 -23.68 7.45
CA ILE A 250 4.08 -23.12 6.09
C ILE A 250 5.20 -23.68 5.21
N LEU A 251 6.45 -23.60 5.68
CA LEU A 251 7.61 -24.09 4.95
C LEU A 251 7.58 -25.61 4.78
N LYS A 252 7.21 -26.37 5.83
CA LYS A 252 7.07 -27.84 5.76
C LYS A 252 6.02 -28.28 4.74
N LYS A 253 4.94 -27.51 4.54
CA LYS A 253 3.93 -27.77 3.49
C LYS A 253 4.39 -27.40 2.08
N GLY A 254 5.58 -26.80 1.95
CA GLY A 254 6.22 -26.43 0.69
C GLY A 254 5.78 -25.08 0.15
N TYR A 255 5.21 -24.21 0.98
CA TYR A 255 4.83 -22.87 0.55
C TYR A 255 6.04 -21.92 0.56
N LYS A 256 6.09 -21.03 -0.43
CA LYS A 256 7.06 -19.94 -0.53
C LYS A 256 6.35 -18.59 -0.44
N PHE A 257 7.03 -17.60 0.14
CA PHE A 257 6.55 -16.22 0.11
C PHE A 257 7.02 -15.52 -1.18
N VAL A 258 6.18 -14.64 -1.73
CA VAL A 258 6.44 -13.89 -2.96
C VAL A 258 6.00 -12.43 -2.83
N LEU A 259 6.55 -11.57 -3.68
CA LEU A 259 6.07 -10.19 -3.85
C LEU A 259 4.89 -10.14 -4.82
N LEU A 260 4.01 -9.16 -4.66
CA LEU A 260 2.83 -9.00 -5.51
C LEU A 260 3.22 -8.59 -6.94
N LYS A 261 4.18 -7.67 -7.11
CA LYS A 261 4.66 -7.23 -8.44
C LYS A 261 5.08 -8.37 -9.35
N ASP A 262 5.65 -9.43 -8.79
CA ASP A 262 6.17 -10.57 -9.57
C ASP A 262 5.02 -11.40 -10.18
N TYR A 263 3.79 -11.22 -9.67
CA TYR A 263 2.58 -11.94 -10.07
C TYR A 263 1.45 -10.99 -10.49
N LYS A 264 1.76 -9.74 -10.82
CA LYS A 264 0.78 -8.69 -11.14
C LYS A 264 -0.29 -9.16 -12.13
N ASP A 265 0.14 -9.77 -13.23
CA ASP A 265 -0.78 -10.22 -14.30
C ASP A 265 -1.61 -11.45 -13.93
N GLN A 266 -1.29 -12.12 -12.82
CA GLN A 266 -2.04 -13.25 -12.28
C GLN A 266 -2.96 -12.85 -11.12
N LEU A 267 -2.96 -11.59 -10.70
CA LEU A 267 -3.85 -11.12 -9.64
C LEU A 267 -5.32 -11.20 -10.08
N ALA A 268 -6.14 -11.85 -9.25
CA ALA A 268 -7.52 -12.19 -9.56
C ALA A 268 -8.52 -11.70 -8.49
N GLU A 269 -9.72 -11.42 -8.98
CA GLU A 269 -10.88 -11.06 -8.16
C GLU A 269 -11.50 -12.27 -7.45
N ALA A 270 -12.43 -12.02 -6.53
CA ALA A 270 -13.28 -13.06 -5.97
C ALA A 270 -14.08 -13.76 -7.10
N GLY A 271 -14.05 -15.10 -7.13
CA GLY A 271 -14.85 -15.90 -8.07
C GLY A 271 -14.31 -16.03 -9.50
N LYS A 272 -13.11 -15.49 -9.81
CA LYS A 272 -12.40 -15.69 -11.10
C LYS A 272 -11.08 -16.46 -10.92
#